data_AF-A0A7C4WND6-F1
#
_entry.id   AF-A0A7C4WND6-F1
#
_cell.length_a   1.000
_cell.length_b   1.000
_cell.length_c   1.000
_cell.angle_alpha   90.00
_cell.angle_beta   90.00
_cell.angle_gamma   90.00
#
_symmetry.space_group_name_H-M   'P 1'
#
loop_
_entity.id
_entity.type
_entity.pdbx_description
1 polymer ?
#
loop_
_entity_poly.entity_id
_entity_poly.type
_entity_poly.pdbx_seq_one_letter_code
_entity_poly.pdbx_strand_id
1 'polypeptide(L)'
;MFLISCILNIVWLFSWHFEFLTLSALIIFLLLATLISIYLRLDIGKIRIRLREKIGFHLPFSVYLGWVTIASIANVAVTLVSVNWDGCGISAEAWAIIIISIALMITILVVVIRKDLAYGLVVIWALLGISVKQSSIQEIVVATQGSAIILAVTLAITLLLPRLKH
;
A
#
# COMPACT_ATOMS: atom_id res chain seq x y z
N MET A 1 6.95 4.24 -19.95
CA MET A 1 6.72 3.78 -18.55
C MET A 1 5.27 3.35 -18.33
N PHE A 2 4.26 4.14 -18.72
CA PHE A 2 2.85 3.74 -18.61
C PHE A 2 2.50 2.41 -19.33
N LEU A 3 2.94 2.25 -20.59
CA LEU A 3 2.78 0.99 -21.34
C LEU A 3 3.41 -0.22 -20.63
N ILE A 4 4.58 -0.01 -19.99
CA ILE A 4 5.28 -1.05 -19.23
C ILE A 4 4.47 -1.42 -17.98
N SER A 5 3.91 -0.44 -17.25
CA SER A 5 3.04 -0.74 -16.11
C SER A 5 1.76 -1.48 -16.53
N CYS A 6 1.17 -1.16 -17.68
CA CYS A 6 0.01 -1.89 -18.19
C CYS A 6 0.34 -3.35 -18.51
N ILE A 7 1.46 -3.61 -19.18
CA ILE A 7 1.92 -4.97 -19.50
C ILE A 7 2.22 -5.74 -18.21
N LEU A 8 2.99 -5.16 -17.29
CA LEU A 8 3.31 -5.78 -16.00
C LEU A 8 2.05 -6.09 -15.18
N ASN A 9 1.04 -5.23 -15.20
CA ASN A 9 -0.24 -5.48 -14.53
C ASN A 9 -0.99 -6.67 -15.13
N ILE A 10 -1.04 -6.77 -16.47
CA ILE A 10 -1.66 -7.92 -17.15
C ILE A 10 -0.92 -9.21 -16.79
N VAL A 11 0.42 -9.20 -16.89
CA VAL A 11 1.27 -10.37 -16.61
C VAL A 11 1.17 -10.78 -15.14
N TRP A 12 1.09 -9.82 -14.21
CA TRP A 12 0.85 -10.09 -12.79
C TRP A 12 -0.50 -10.79 -12.58
N LEU A 13 -1.57 -10.28 -13.19
CA LEU A 13 -2.92 -10.80 -13.02
C LEU A 13 -3.03 -12.24 -13.56
N PHE A 14 -2.38 -12.52 -14.69
CA PHE A 14 -2.23 -13.88 -15.21
C PHE A 14 -1.42 -14.78 -14.26
N SER A 15 -0.28 -14.30 -13.76
CA SER A 15 0.59 -15.08 -12.86
C SER A 15 -0.13 -15.43 -11.54
N TRP A 16 -0.90 -14.49 -11.00
CA TRP A 16 -1.73 -14.70 -9.83
C TRP A 16 -2.85 -15.71 -10.10
N HIS A 17 -3.53 -15.59 -11.25
CA HIS A 17 -4.63 -16.50 -11.61
C HIS A 17 -4.17 -17.94 -11.85
N PHE A 18 -2.96 -18.13 -12.39
CA PHE A 18 -2.35 -19.45 -12.58
C PHE A 18 -1.56 -19.95 -11.35
N GLU A 19 -1.70 -19.30 -10.19
CA GLU A 19 -1.02 -19.67 -8.94
C GLU A 19 0.52 -19.73 -9.03
N PHE A 20 1.13 -19.02 -9.99
CA PHE A 20 2.58 -18.82 -10.05
C PHE A 20 3.02 -17.78 -9.01
N LEU A 21 2.88 -18.10 -7.72
CA LEU A 21 2.98 -17.16 -6.60
C LEU A 21 4.34 -16.46 -6.50
N THR A 22 5.45 -17.19 -6.64
CA THR A 22 6.81 -16.61 -6.60
C THR A 22 7.06 -15.64 -7.76
N LEU A 23 6.62 -16.00 -8.98
CA LEU A 23 6.70 -15.13 -10.14
C LEU A 23 5.80 -13.90 -9.98
N SER A 24 4.58 -14.10 -9.48
CA SER A 24 3.63 -13.03 -9.19
C SER A 24 4.20 -12.02 -8.19
N ALA A 25 4.88 -12.48 -7.14
CA ALA A 25 5.55 -11.62 -6.17
C ALA A 25 6.67 -10.77 -6.82
N LEU A 26 7.50 -11.36 -7.67
CA LEU A 26 8.54 -10.61 -8.39
C LEU A 26 7.95 -9.56 -9.34
N ILE A 27 6.91 -9.94 -10.10
CA ILE A 27 6.26 -9.06 -11.07
C ILE A 27 5.57 -7.88 -10.35
N ILE A 28 4.91 -8.11 -9.22
CA ILE A 28 4.22 -7.03 -8.51
C ILE A 28 5.21 -6.03 -7.88
N PHE A 29 6.38 -6.48 -7.41
CA PHE A 29 7.43 -5.55 -6.99
C PHE A 29 7.99 -4.73 -8.16
N LEU A 30 8.14 -5.33 -9.33
CA LEU A 30 8.59 -4.62 -10.53
C LEU A 30 7.54 -3.62 -11.01
N LEU A 31 6.26 -3.97 -10.92
CA LEU A 31 5.13 -3.08 -11.17
C LEU A 31 5.14 -1.91 -10.18
N LEU A 32 5.31 -2.19 -8.89
CA LEU A 32 5.38 -1.19 -7.82
C LEU A 32 6.55 -0.21 -8.06
N ALA A 33 7.74 -0.71 -8.38
CA ALA A 33 8.91 0.13 -8.68
C ALA A 33 8.68 1.02 -9.91
N THR A 34 8.02 0.49 -10.94
CA THR A 34 7.65 1.25 -12.14
C THR A 34 6.65 2.35 -11.81
N LEU A 35 5.64 2.04 -10.98
CA LEU A 35 4.63 2.99 -10.52
C LEU A 35 5.23 4.08 -9.64
N ILE A 36 6.12 3.72 -8.71
CA ILE A 36 6.85 4.69 -7.89
C ILE A 36 7.68 5.59 -8.79
N SER A 37 8.38 5.05 -9.80
CA SER A 37 9.16 5.84 -10.74
C SER A 37 8.30 6.82 -11.53
N ILE A 38 7.12 6.41 -11.98
CA ILE A 38 6.13 7.27 -12.64
C ILE A 38 5.64 8.35 -11.67
N TYR A 39 5.29 7.97 -10.44
CA TYR A 39 4.80 8.87 -9.39
C TYR A 39 5.84 9.93 -9.00
N LEU A 40 7.11 9.55 -8.85
CA LEU A 40 8.22 10.45 -8.58
C LEU A 40 8.49 11.40 -9.75
N ARG A 41 8.41 10.92 -11.00
CA ARG A 41 8.60 11.73 -12.21
C ARG A 41 7.44 12.69 -12.49
N LEU A 42 6.21 12.33 -12.12
CA LEU A 42 5.03 13.19 -12.24
C LEU A 42 4.95 14.27 -11.14
N ASP A 43 5.89 14.25 -10.19
CA ASP A 43 5.94 15.18 -9.05
C ASP A 43 4.60 15.34 -8.31
N ILE A 44 3.86 14.24 -8.23
CA ILE A 44 2.60 14.15 -7.51
C ILE A 44 2.86 14.58 -6.05
N GLY A 45 2.14 15.61 -5.60
CA GLY A 45 2.24 16.17 -4.26
C GLY A 45 3.17 17.38 -4.09
N LYS A 46 4.10 17.66 -5.03
CA LYS A 46 5.02 18.82 -4.94
C LYS A 46 4.54 20.05 -5.71
N ILE A 47 3.81 19.88 -6.81
CA ILE A 47 3.35 20.99 -7.65
C ILE A 47 1.92 21.37 -7.24
N ARG A 48 1.67 22.67 -7.00
CA ARG A 48 0.32 23.22 -6.83
C ARG A 48 -0.38 23.24 -8.19
N ILE A 49 -1.12 22.18 -8.48
CA ILE A 49 -1.92 22.08 -9.71
C ILE A 49 -3.38 22.37 -9.42
N ARG A 50 -4.15 22.78 -10.45
CA ARG A 50 -5.58 23.07 -10.31
C ARG A 50 -6.32 21.83 -9.80
N LEU A 51 -7.31 22.04 -8.93
CA LEU A 51 -8.06 20.97 -8.26
C LEU A 51 -8.65 19.95 -9.26
N ARG A 52 -9.05 20.40 -10.45
CA ARG A 52 -9.57 19.55 -11.54
C ARG A 52 -8.52 18.58 -12.10
N GLU A 53 -7.28 19.02 -12.31
CA GLU A 53 -6.19 18.16 -12.79
C GLU A 53 -5.71 17.21 -11.69
N LYS A 54 -5.74 17.67 -10.43
CA LYS A 54 -5.45 16.84 -9.26
C LYS A 54 -6.45 15.69 -9.11
N ILE A 55 -7.75 15.95 -9.30
CA ILE A 55 -8.79 14.93 -9.22
C ILE A 55 -8.77 14.02 -10.45
N GLY A 56 -8.52 14.56 -11.65
CA GLY A 56 -8.56 13.80 -12.90
C GLY A 56 -7.36 12.88 -13.12
N PHE A 57 -6.16 13.30 -12.71
CA PHE A 57 -4.92 12.54 -13.00
C PHE A 57 -4.17 12.09 -11.76
N HIS A 58 -4.07 12.93 -10.72
CA HIS A 58 -3.25 12.56 -9.56
C HIS A 58 -3.98 11.53 -8.69
N LEU A 59 -5.28 11.74 -8.44
CA LEU A 59 -6.07 10.88 -7.56
C LEU A 59 -6.12 9.42 -8.03
N PRO A 60 -6.42 9.10 -9.30
CA PRO A 60 -6.43 7.71 -9.78
C PRO A 60 -5.06 7.03 -9.67
N PHE A 61 -3.98 7.75 -9.96
CA PHE A 61 -2.63 7.22 -9.84
C PHE A 61 -2.23 6.97 -8.37
N SER A 62 -2.60 7.87 -7.46
CA SER A 62 -2.39 7.70 -6.02
C SER A 62 -3.16 6.52 -5.45
N VAL A 63 -4.42 6.36 -5.86
CA VAL A 63 -5.24 5.20 -5.48
C VAL A 63 -4.63 3.91 -6.02
N TYR A 64 -4.21 3.92 -7.29
CA TYR A 64 -3.60 2.75 -7.92
C TYR A 64 -2.28 2.37 -7.24
N LEU A 65 -1.43 3.34 -6.90
CA LEU A 65 -0.21 3.10 -6.14
C LEU A 65 -0.52 2.50 -4.76
N GLY A 66 -1.48 3.06 -4.03
CA GLY A 66 -1.92 2.53 -2.75
C GLY A 66 -2.37 1.07 -2.84
N TRP A 67 -3.21 0.78 -3.85
CA TRP A 67 -3.70 -0.56 -4.11
C TRP A 67 -2.58 -1.55 -4.44
N VAL A 68 -1.66 -1.18 -5.33
CA VAL A 68 -0.54 -2.05 -5.72
C VAL A 68 0.39 -2.30 -4.54
N THR A 69 0.57 -1.35 -3.61
CA THR A 69 1.34 -1.59 -2.37
C THR A 69 0.68 -2.68 -1.51
N ILE A 70 -0.64 -2.58 -1.28
CA ILE A 70 -1.39 -3.58 -0.50
C ILE A 70 -1.34 -4.94 -1.20
N ALA A 71 -1.55 -4.97 -2.51
CA ALA A 71 -1.48 -6.20 -3.29
C ALA A 71 -0.07 -6.82 -3.25
N SER A 72 1.00 -6.00 -3.22
CA SER A 72 2.37 -6.48 -3.06
C SER A 72 2.56 -7.19 -1.72
N ILE A 73 2.05 -6.57 -0.64
CA ILE A 73 2.06 -7.14 0.70
C ILE A 73 1.32 -8.48 0.75
N ALA A 74 0.11 -8.54 0.18
CA ALA A 74 -0.67 -9.77 0.11
C ALA A 74 0.04 -10.85 -0.72
N ASN A 75 0.66 -10.49 -1.85
CA ASN A 75 1.44 -11.41 -2.67
C ASN A 75 2.61 -12.03 -1.91
N VAL A 76 3.36 -11.22 -1.16
CA VAL A 76 4.45 -11.71 -0.31
C VAL A 76 3.91 -12.68 0.74
N ALA A 77 2.85 -12.31 1.46
CA ALA A 77 2.26 -13.17 2.48
C ALA A 77 1.84 -14.54 1.91
N VAL A 78 1.14 -14.55 0.77
CA VAL A 78 0.70 -15.80 0.13
C VAL A 78 1.89 -16.61 -0.40
N THR A 79 2.91 -15.97 -0.96
CA THR A 79 4.12 -16.66 -1.45
C THR A 79 4.91 -17.31 -0.31
N LEU A 80 5.03 -16.65 0.84
CA LEU A 80 5.68 -17.23 2.02
C LEU A 80 4.92 -18.48 2.51
N VAL A 81 3.59 -18.40 2.55
CA VAL A 81 2.75 -19.54 2.94
C VAL A 81 2.88 -20.68 1.92
N SER A 82 2.91 -20.41 0.62
CA SER A 82 2.99 -21.46 -0.41
C SER A 82 4.31 -22.21 -0.43
N VAL A 83 5.41 -21.55 -0.03
CA VAL A 83 6.73 -22.18 0.08
C VAL A 83 6.86 -23.00 1.37
N ASN A 84 5.80 -23.11 2.19
CA ASN A 84 5.82 -23.70 3.53
C ASN A 84 6.96 -23.11 4.38
N TRP A 85 7.16 -21.79 4.28
CA TRP A 85 8.16 -21.12 5.08
C TRP A 85 7.76 -21.24 6.56
N ASP A 86 8.61 -21.87 7.37
CA ASP A 86 8.41 -22.11 8.82
C ASP A 86 8.37 -20.84 9.69
N GLY A 87 8.15 -19.67 9.06
CA GLY A 87 8.12 -18.39 9.74
C GLY A 87 9.44 -18.00 10.40
N CYS A 88 10.57 -18.64 10.07
CA CYS A 88 11.78 -18.57 10.89
C CYS A 88 11.54 -18.93 12.37
N GLY A 89 10.58 -19.83 12.66
CA GLY A 89 10.14 -20.17 14.02
C GLY A 89 9.19 -19.16 14.67
N ILE A 90 8.69 -18.17 13.92
CA ILE A 90 7.77 -17.14 14.38
C ILE A 90 6.33 -17.55 14.01
N SER A 91 5.37 -17.30 14.90
CA SER A 91 3.95 -17.59 14.66
C SER A 91 3.40 -16.80 13.46
N ALA A 92 2.38 -17.35 12.80
CA ALA A 92 1.69 -16.67 11.69
C ALA A 92 1.13 -15.29 12.09
N GLU A 93 0.74 -15.15 13.35
CA GLU A 93 0.20 -13.91 13.93
C GLU A 93 1.28 -12.83 14.03
N ALA A 94 2.46 -13.18 14.57
CA ALA A 94 3.58 -12.26 14.64
C ALA A 94 4.10 -11.86 13.24
N TRP A 95 4.08 -12.78 12.26
CA TRP A 95 4.36 -12.44 10.86
C TRP A 95 3.36 -11.44 10.29
N ALA A 96 2.06 -11.63 10.54
CA ALA A 96 1.05 -10.68 10.10
C ALA A 96 1.29 -9.28 10.70
N ILE A 97 1.65 -9.20 11.99
CA ILE A 97 1.97 -7.94 12.67
C ILE A 97 3.20 -7.27 12.05
N ILE A 98 4.26 -8.03 11.74
CA ILE A 98 5.46 -7.49 11.07
C ILE A 98 5.09 -6.90 9.71
N ILE A 99 4.30 -7.63 8.92
CA ILE A 99 3.87 -7.21 7.59
C ILE A 99 3.00 -5.94 7.67
N ILE A 100 2.05 -5.89 8.60
CA ILE A 100 1.22 -4.70 8.85
C ILE A 100 2.10 -3.52 9.28
N SER A 101 3.10 -3.75 10.13
CA SER A 101 4.03 -2.71 10.60
C SER A 101 4.86 -2.13 9.44
N ILE A 102 5.34 -2.98 8.54
CA ILE A 102 6.06 -2.55 7.33
C ILE A 102 5.12 -1.74 6.43
N ALA A 103 3.89 -2.20 6.22
CA ALA A 103 2.87 -1.51 5.42
C ALA A 103 2.57 -0.11 5.99
N LEU A 104 2.41 -0.01 7.31
CA LEU A 104 2.22 1.23 8.04
C LEU A 104 3.39 2.19 7.81
N MET A 105 4.63 1.73 8.00
CA MET A 105 5.82 2.55 7.88
C MET A 105 6.00 3.13 6.47
N ILE A 106 5.81 2.30 5.43
CA ILE A 106 5.83 2.75 4.02
C ILE A 106 4.75 3.80 3.79
N THR A 107 3.56 3.59 4.34
CA THR A 107 2.42 4.49 4.13
C THR A 107 2.62 5.83 4.82
N ILE A 108 3.12 5.84 6.05
CA ILE A 108 3.48 7.06 6.77
C ILE A 108 4.53 7.84 5.96
N LEU A 109 5.56 7.18 5.44
CA LEU A 109 6.61 7.82 4.65
C LEU A 109 6.03 8.51 3.40
N VAL A 110 5.16 7.82 2.66
CA VAL A 110 4.49 8.37 1.48
C VAL A 110 3.59 9.55 1.86
N VAL A 111 2.77 9.40 2.90
CA VAL A 111 1.84 10.45 3.36
C VAL A 111 2.60 11.69 3.85
N VAL A 112 3.67 11.54 4.62
CA VAL A 112 4.42 12.67 5.17
C VAL A 112 5.21 13.41 4.08
N ILE A 113 5.89 12.68 3.18
CA ILE A 113 6.72 13.29 2.13
C ILE A 113 5.87 13.91 1.03
N ARG A 114 4.77 13.24 0.64
CA ARG A 114 4.00 13.58 -0.57
C ARG A 114 2.62 14.18 -0.26
N LYS A 115 2.18 14.15 1.00
CA LYS A 115 0.88 14.66 1.47
C LYS A 115 -0.30 14.08 0.67
N ASP A 116 -0.16 12.81 0.30
CA ASP A 116 -1.11 12.12 -0.56
C ASP A 116 -2.23 11.47 0.26
N LEU A 117 -3.37 12.16 0.29
CA LEU A 117 -4.53 11.69 1.03
C LEU A 117 -5.14 10.44 0.43
N ALA A 118 -5.19 10.35 -0.90
CA ALA A 118 -5.84 9.25 -1.58
C ALA A 118 -5.08 7.94 -1.31
N TYR A 119 -3.75 8.00 -1.34
CA TYR A 119 -2.90 6.87 -0.95
C TYR A 119 -3.19 6.41 0.49
N GLY A 120 -3.20 7.35 1.45
CA GLY A 120 -3.46 7.04 2.85
C GLY A 120 -4.84 6.44 3.10
N LEU A 121 -5.88 6.96 2.44
CA LEU A 121 -7.26 6.44 2.57
C LEU A 121 -7.39 5.00 2.06
N VAL A 122 -6.74 4.68 0.93
CA VAL A 122 -6.76 3.32 0.37
C VAL A 122 -6.10 2.32 1.32
N VAL A 123 -4.99 2.71 1.95
CA VAL A 123 -4.32 1.86 2.95
C VAL A 123 -5.17 1.69 4.21
N ILE A 124 -5.80 2.75 4.72
CA ILE A 124 -6.75 2.64 5.84
C ILE A 124 -7.88 1.67 5.51
N TRP A 125 -8.48 1.80 4.33
CA TRP A 125 -9.54 0.89 3.88
C TRP A 125 -9.08 -0.57 3.84
N ALA A 126 -7.87 -0.82 3.35
CA ALA A 126 -7.31 -2.17 3.31
C ALA A 126 -7.01 -2.74 4.71
N LEU A 127 -6.46 -1.92 5.62
CA LEU A 127 -6.23 -2.33 7.02
C LEU A 127 -7.55 -2.69 7.72
N LEU A 128 -8.62 -1.94 7.47
CA LEU A 128 -9.95 -2.26 7.98
C LEU A 128 -10.49 -3.57 7.36
N GLY A 129 -10.28 -3.79 6.06
CA GLY A 129 -10.63 -5.06 5.41
C GLY A 129 -9.92 -6.26 6.02
N ILE A 130 -8.62 -6.14 6.32
CA ILE A 130 -7.83 -7.17 7.02
C ILE A 130 -8.38 -7.39 8.44
N SER A 131 -8.69 -6.31 9.17
CA SER A 131 -9.27 -6.37 10.51
C SER A 131 -10.58 -7.17 10.55
N VAL A 132 -11.48 -6.92 9.59
CA VAL A 132 -12.76 -7.64 9.48
C VAL A 132 -12.54 -9.11 9.15
N LYS A 133 -11.65 -9.40 8.19
CA LYS A 133 -11.37 -10.77 7.76
C LYS A 133 -10.71 -11.60 8.86
N GLN A 134 -9.85 -10.98 9.67
CA GLN A 134 -9.10 -11.63 10.73
C GLN A 134 -9.67 -11.36 12.13
N SER A 135 -10.97 -11.13 12.21
CA SER A 135 -11.70 -10.80 13.45
C SER A 135 -11.60 -11.86 14.55
N SER A 136 -11.21 -13.09 14.22
CA SER A 136 -10.96 -14.17 15.18
C SER A 136 -9.62 -14.06 15.92
N ILE A 137 -8.65 -13.28 15.41
CA ILE A 137 -7.33 -13.12 16.03
C ILE A 137 -7.19 -11.70 16.57
N GLN A 138 -7.35 -11.57 17.89
CA GLN A 138 -7.41 -10.27 18.55
C GLN A 138 -6.12 -9.44 18.36
N GLU A 139 -4.95 -10.08 18.34
CA GLU A 139 -3.67 -9.38 18.12
C GLU A 139 -3.62 -8.67 16.76
N ILE A 140 -4.09 -9.33 15.70
CA ILE A 140 -4.13 -8.77 14.34
C ILE A 140 -5.16 -7.66 14.25
N VAL A 141 -6.31 -7.80 14.92
CA VAL A 141 -7.34 -6.76 14.97
C VAL A 141 -6.80 -5.50 15.64
N VAL A 142 -6.12 -5.63 16.79
CA VAL A 142 -5.52 -4.48 17.48
C VAL A 142 -4.43 -3.84 16.64
N ALA A 143 -3.56 -4.63 16.00
CA ALA A 143 -2.50 -4.12 15.14
C ALA A 143 -3.05 -3.35 13.92
N THR A 144 -4.06 -3.89 13.25
CA THR A 144 -4.69 -3.27 12.07
C THR A 144 -5.45 -1.99 12.42
N GLN A 145 -6.26 -2.01 13.47
CA GLN A 145 -7.01 -0.84 13.92
C GLN A 145 -6.08 0.25 14.47
N GLY A 146 -5.09 -0.13 15.28
CA GLY A 146 -4.06 0.79 15.78
C GLY A 146 -3.31 1.47 14.63
N SER A 147 -2.89 0.69 13.63
CA SER A 147 -2.24 1.21 12.43
C SER A 147 -3.14 2.18 11.64
N ALA A 148 -4.43 1.85 11.50
CA ALA A 148 -5.40 2.72 10.83
C ALA A 148 -5.59 4.05 11.57
N ILE A 149 -5.66 4.03 12.90
CA ILE A 149 -5.77 5.23 13.74
C ILE A 149 -4.50 6.09 13.61
N ILE A 150 -3.32 5.48 13.70
CA ILE A 150 -2.03 6.19 13.54
C ILE A 150 -1.96 6.88 12.17
N LEU A 151 -2.41 6.20 11.10
CA LEU A 151 -2.47 6.80 9.76
C LEU A 151 -3.47 7.95 9.68
N ALA A 152 -4.66 7.79 10.26
CA ALA A 152 -5.65 8.86 10.29
C ALA A 152 -5.13 10.11 11.01
N VAL A 153 -4.46 9.93 12.15
CA VAL A 153 -3.81 11.02 12.89
C VAL A 153 -2.68 11.65 12.07
N THR A 154 -1.82 10.84 11.44
CA THR A 154 -0.73 11.33 10.58
C THR A 154 -1.27 12.17 9.42
N LEU A 155 -2.35 11.73 8.78
CA LEU A 155 -3.05 12.46 7.73
C LEU A 155 -3.60 13.79 8.24
N ALA A 156 -4.29 13.79 9.39
CA ALA A 156 -4.85 15.00 9.99
C ALA A 156 -3.75 16.02 10.32
N ILE A 157 -2.66 15.59 10.97
CA ILE A 157 -1.51 16.44 11.29
C ILE A 157 -0.89 17.03 10.02
N THR A 158 -0.66 16.20 9.00
CA THR A 158 -0.04 16.62 7.74
C THR A 158 -0.88 17.66 6.98
N LEU A 159 -2.21 17.61 7.13
CA LEU A 159 -3.15 18.56 6.56
C LEU A 159 -3.35 19.84 7.38
N LEU A 160 -3.33 19.74 8.71
CA LEU A 160 -3.66 20.85 9.61
C LEU A 160 -2.44 21.72 9.96
N LEU A 161 -1.24 21.14 10.09
CA LEU A 161 -0.02 21.90 10.40
C LEU A 161 0.28 23.06 9.44
N PRO A 162 0.08 22.94 8.12
CA PRO A 162 0.27 24.06 7.19
C PRO A 162 -0.79 25.16 7.32
N ARG A 163 -1.97 24.85 7.87
CA ARG A 163 -3.09 25.80 8.02
C ARG A 163 -3.03 26.61 9.31
N LEU A 164 -2.36 26.10 10.34
CA LEU A 164 -2.17 26.77 11.63
C LEU A 164 -0.97 27.72 11.67
N LYS A 165 -0.10 27.69 10.66
CA LYS A 165 1.04 28.61 10.50
C LYS A 165 0.69 29.90 9.73
N HIS A 166 -0.58 30.12 9.43
CA HIS A 166 -1.14 31.34 8.85
C HIS A 166 -2.05 32.00 9.89
#